data_AF-G4ZCB0-F1
#
_entry.id   AF-G4ZCB0-F1
#
_cell.length_a   1.000
_cell.length_b   1.000
_cell.length_c   1.000
_cell.angle_alpha   90.00
_cell.angle_beta   90.00
_cell.angle_gamma   90.00
#
_symmetry.space_group_name_H-M   'P 1'
#
loop_
_entity.id
_entity.type
_entity.pdbx_description
1 polymer ?
#
loop_
_entity_poly.entity_id
_entity_poly.type
_entity_poly.pdbx_seq_one_letter_code
_entity_poly.pdbx_strand_id
1 'polypeptide(L)'
;MVKLFAASAALLLATATAASVPDGKWPTSAGSVRLAAAQVVKAGEVFDGKMQTYERSDVSCEGQTESGADTAVFKLEPGATLKNVIIGKNQMEGVHCDKHDCTIENVWWDDVCEDALSVKGGSASSVTTVTGGGARSADDKVIQHNGLGTVKIDGFYGEDVGKLYRSCGTCGGKARKVSMSNVLVVNPTNAVVTVNKNWGDQATLSNIWVKSSGSKKVKICQWSQGNANGEPSMLGDGPSPSLCQYSESDVHINGNESKGNSSSSNKKNDGKGNKKQGDNDDDKKQSNNSKGDKKNEGKSDKQNEGKGDKKKNDDDDN
;
A
#
# COMPACT_ATOMS: atom_id res chain seq x y z
N MET A 1 -24.92 -42.53 31.69
CA MET A 1 -25.40 -41.15 31.54
C MET A 1 -24.27 -40.32 30.92
N VAL A 2 -24.37 -39.99 29.64
CA VAL A 2 -23.40 -39.11 28.96
C VAL A 2 -24.01 -37.72 28.94
N LYS A 3 -23.42 -36.77 29.68
CA LYS A 3 -23.84 -35.36 29.64
C LYS A 3 -23.17 -34.71 28.42
N LEU A 4 -23.95 -34.42 27.38
CA LEU A 4 -23.54 -33.50 26.32
C LEU A 4 -23.64 -32.07 26.86
N PHE A 5 -22.49 -31.39 26.96
CA PHE A 5 -22.45 -29.94 27.10
C PHE A 5 -22.43 -29.34 25.70
N ALA A 6 -23.53 -28.69 25.31
CA ALA A 6 -23.56 -27.87 24.10
C ALA A 6 -22.81 -26.56 24.39
N ALA A 7 -21.63 -26.40 23.79
CA ALA A 7 -20.93 -25.12 23.79
C ALA A 7 -21.60 -24.20 22.76
N SER A 8 -22.38 -23.23 23.22
CA SER A 8 -22.88 -22.14 22.38
C SER A 8 -21.72 -21.20 22.05
N ALA A 9 -21.17 -21.31 20.84
CA ALA A 9 -20.24 -20.33 20.31
C ALA A 9 -21.00 -19.02 20.00
N ALA A 10 -20.76 -17.98 20.80
CA ALA A 10 -21.26 -16.65 20.49
C ALA A 10 -20.44 -16.06 19.33
N LEU A 11 -21.07 -15.94 18.16
CA LEU A 11 -20.47 -15.32 16.98
C LEU A 11 -20.53 -13.80 17.16
N LEU A 12 -19.45 -13.20 17.67
CA LEU A 12 -19.29 -11.74 17.69
C LEU A 12 -19.09 -11.25 16.26
N LEU A 13 -20.14 -10.72 15.66
CA LEU A 13 -20.06 -10.01 14.38
C LEU A 13 -19.39 -8.65 14.64
N ALA A 14 -18.07 -8.58 14.46
CA ALA A 14 -17.36 -7.31 14.40
C ALA A 14 -17.84 -6.55 13.16
N THR A 15 -18.61 -5.48 13.35
CA THR A 15 -18.99 -4.56 12.28
C THR A 15 -17.75 -3.75 11.91
N ALA A 16 -17.01 -4.19 10.90
CA ALA A 16 -15.90 -3.43 10.35
C ALA A 16 -16.42 -2.12 9.73
N THR A 17 -16.22 -1.01 10.43
CA THR A 17 -16.46 0.33 9.88
C THR A 17 -15.35 0.63 8.89
N ALA A 18 -15.70 1.06 7.67
CA ALA A 18 -14.71 1.49 6.68
C ALA A 18 -13.80 2.59 7.25
N ALA A 19 -12.50 2.44 7.07
CA ALA A 19 -11.50 3.42 7.50
C ALA A 19 -11.57 4.67 6.62
N SER A 20 -11.31 5.84 7.21
CA SER A 20 -11.16 7.09 6.45
C SER A 20 -9.81 7.15 5.75
N VAL A 21 -9.70 7.98 4.70
CA VAL A 21 -8.40 8.32 4.10
C VAL A 21 -7.50 8.93 5.19
N PRO A 22 -6.27 8.42 5.38
CA PRO A 22 -5.36 8.95 6.40
C PRO A 22 -4.88 10.36 6.03
N ASP A 23 -4.60 11.18 7.05
CA ASP A 23 -4.18 12.58 6.89
C ASP A 23 -2.66 12.76 6.83
N GLY A 24 -1.91 11.66 6.78
CA GLY A 24 -0.45 11.62 6.75
C GLY A 24 0.21 11.78 8.13
N LYS A 25 -0.55 11.84 9.23
CA LYS A 25 0.05 11.87 10.57
C LYS A 25 0.61 10.50 10.96
N TRP A 26 1.87 10.50 11.37
CA TRP A 26 2.51 9.33 11.95
C TRP A 26 2.20 9.23 13.46
N PRO A 27 1.96 8.04 14.01
CA PRO A 27 1.74 7.88 15.44
C PRO A 27 3.01 8.12 16.26
N THR A 28 2.82 8.50 17.52
CA THR A 28 3.91 8.53 18.50
C THR A 28 4.03 7.16 19.17
N SER A 29 5.25 6.64 19.24
CA SER A 29 5.54 5.39 19.95
C SER A 29 5.29 5.50 21.45
N ALA A 30 4.67 4.49 22.04
CA ALA A 30 4.43 4.35 23.47
C ALA A 30 5.58 3.67 24.23
N GLY A 31 6.69 3.35 23.55
CA GLY A 31 7.85 2.67 24.12
C GLY A 31 8.45 1.67 23.12
N SER A 32 9.58 1.07 23.46
CA SER A 32 10.28 0.14 22.55
C SER A 32 10.40 -1.26 23.14
N VAL A 33 10.23 -2.27 22.30
CA VAL A 33 10.40 -3.69 22.61
C VAL A 33 11.41 -4.27 21.62
N ARG A 34 12.44 -4.94 22.13
CA ARG A 34 13.43 -5.65 21.32
C ARG A 34 13.24 -7.16 21.43
N LEU A 35 13.04 -7.80 20.29
CA LEU A 35 12.78 -9.21 20.16
C LEU A 35 14.05 -9.92 19.69
N ALA A 36 14.43 -10.98 20.40
CA ALA A 36 15.58 -11.83 20.04
C ALA A 36 15.27 -12.86 18.94
N ALA A 37 13.99 -12.95 18.53
CA ALA A 37 13.49 -13.81 17.47
C ALA A 37 12.16 -13.24 16.96
N ALA A 38 11.66 -13.73 15.83
CA ALA A 38 10.34 -13.35 15.33
C ALA A 38 9.25 -13.67 16.36
N GLN A 39 8.42 -12.69 16.72
CA GLN A 39 7.30 -12.92 17.63
C GLN A 39 6.17 -13.61 16.87
N VAL A 40 5.84 -14.83 17.29
CA VAL A 40 4.70 -15.57 16.73
C VAL A 40 3.41 -15.13 17.42
N VAL A 41 2.38 -14.83 16.64
CA VAL A 41 1.00 -14.67 17.11
C VAL A 41 0.21 -15.88 16.64
N LYS A 42 -0.37 -16.63 17.58
CA LYS A 42 -0.98 -17.93 17.28
C LYS A 42 -2.31 -17.80 16.58
N ALA A 43 -2.73 -18.90 15.95
CA ALA A 43 -3.94 -18.94 15.15
C ALA A 43 -5.16 -18.44 15.95
N GLY A 44 -5.88 -17.46 15.40
CA GLY A 44 -7.05 -16.84 16.03
C GLY A 44 -6.76 -15.91 17.23
N GLU A 45 -5.50 -15.73 17.63
CA GLU A 45 -5.14 -14.83 18.73
C GLU A 45 -5.01 -13.37 18.27
N VAL A 46 -5.19 -12.45 19.23
CA VAL A 46 -5.00 -11.01 19.01
C VAL A 46 -3.77 -10.55 19.79
N PHE A 47 -2.79 -10.03 19.08
CA PHE A 47 -1.68 -9.29 19.66
C PHE A 47 -1.94 -7.78 19.54
N ASP A 48 -2.09 -7.10 20.67
CA ASP A 48 -2.23 -5.64 20.74
C ASP A 48 -0.95 -5.03 21.30
N GLY A 49 -0.15 -4.42 20.43
CA GLY A 49 1.15 -3.85 20.76
C GLY A 49 1.11 -2.49 21.46
N LYS A 50 -0.09 -1.95 21.75
CA LYS A 50 -0.27 -0.70 22.51
C LYS A 50 0.50 0.50 21.95
N MET A 51 0.69 0.55 20.63
CA MET A 51 1.49 1.53 19.89
C MET A 51 2.96 1.57 20.32
N GLN A 52 3.51 0.47 20.82
CA GLN A 52 4.95 0.33 21.04
C GLN A 52 5.67 0.05 19.71
N THR A 53 6.94 0.46 19.65
CA THR A 53 7.86 0.11 18.57
C THR A 53 8.52 -1.23 18.86
N TYR A 54 8.34 -2.19 17.95
CA TYR A 54 8.93 -3.52 17.98
C TYR A 54 10.07 -3.59 16.97
N GLU A 55 11.21 -4.09 17.44
CA GLU A 55 12.44 -4.23 16.67
C GLU A 55 13.05 -5.60 16.95
N ARG A 56 13.85 -6.11 16.01
CA ARG A 56 14.72 -7.25 16.27
C ARG A 56 16.03 -6.78 16.90
N SER A 57 16.59 -7.59 17.79
CA SER A 57 17.91 -7.33 18.40
C SER A 57 19.05 -8.09 17.74
N ASP A 58 18.72 -9.06 16.91
CA ASP A 58 19.64 -10.06 16.35
C ASP A 58 19.79 -9.98 14.83
N VAL A 59 19.10 -9.04 14.18
CA VAL A 59 19.24 -8.77 12.74
C VAL A 59 19.43 -7.29 12.46
N SER A 60 20.03 -6.98 11.32
CA SER A 60 20.13 -5.64 10.73
C SER A 60 19.63 -5.68 9.30
N CYS A 61 19.11 -4.56 8.80
CA CYS A 61 18.67 -4.46 7.42
C CYS A 61 19.84 -4.66 6.43
N GLU A 62 19.66 -5.58 5.47
CA GLU A 62 20.59 -5.86 4.36
C GLU A 62 19.97 -5.47 2.99
N GLY A 63 18.99 -4.57 3.02
CA GLY A 63 18.27 -4.09 1.85
C GLY A 63 17.38 -5.18 1.25
N GLN A 64 17.40 -5.31 -0.08
CA GLN A 64 16.54 -6.21 -0.84
C GLN A 64 17.05 -7.68 -0.86
N THR A 65 17.81 -8.09 0.15
CA THR A 65 18.29 -9.46 0.29
C THR A 65 17.20 -10.32 0.93
N GLU A 66 16.72 -11.32 0.20
CA GLU A 66 15.71 -12.28 0.67
C GLU A 66 16.24 -13.09 1.86
N SER A 67 15.46 -13.19 2.95
CA SER A 67 15.92 -13.84 4.19
C SER A 67 14.88 -14.75 4.86
N GLY A 68 13.59 -14.52 4.60
CA GLY A 68 12.49 -15.38 5.00
C GLY A 68 11.93 -15.10 6.39
N ALA A 69 10.93 -15.90 6.78
CA ALA A 69 10.07 -15.57 7.92
C ALA A 69 10.77 -15.59 9.30
N ASP A 70 11.96 -16.18 9.42
CA ASP A 70 12.67 -16.26 10.70
C ASP A 70 13.43 -14.97 11.05
N THR A 71 13.66 -14.10 10.06
CA THR A 71 14.21 -12.75 10.26
C THR A 71 13.10 -11.69 10.38
N ALA A 72 11.84 -12.10 10.30
CA ALA A 72 10.68 -11.22 10.46
C ALA A 72 10.57 -10.63 11.87
N VAL A 73 9.92 -9.47 12.04
CA VAL A 73 9.56 -8.98 13.38
C VAL A 73 8.40 -9.79 13.96
N PHE A 74 7.36 -10.05 13.16
CA PHE A 74 6.21 -10.87 13.56
C PHE A 74 5.90 -11.97 12.53
N LYS A 75 5.48 -13.13 13.03
CA LYS A 75 4.87 -14.22 12.25
C LYS A 75 3.45 -14.44 12.72
N LEU A 76 2.49 -14.35 11.81
CA LEU A 76 1.07 -14.50 12.10
C LEU A 76 0.59 -15.84 11.54
N GLU A 77 0.04 -16.65 12.43
CA GLU A 77 -0.69 -17.87 12.04
C GLU A 77 -2.11 -17.53 11.54
N PRO A 78 -2.79 -18.45 10.82
CA PRO A 78 -4.13 -18.18 10.28
C PRO A 78 -5.13 -17.65 11.31
N GLY A 79 -5.86 -16.59 10.96
CA GLY A 79 -6.84 -15.95 11.83
C GLY A 79 -6.24 -15.04 12.91
N ALA A 80 -4.91 -14.97 13.04
CA ALA A 80 -4.27 -14.08 14.00
C ALA A 80 -4.50 -12.60 13.62
N THR A 81 -4.59 -11.75 14.64
CA THR A 81 -4.68 -10.30 14.51
C THR A 81 -3.47 -9.63 15.13
N LEU A 82 -2.81 -8.77 14.37
CA LEU A 82 -1.77 -7.86 14.87
C LEU A 82 -2.32 -6.45 14.86
N LYS A 83 -2.32 -5.77 16.01
CA LYS A 83 -2.82 -4.40 16.08
C LYS A 83 -2.03 -3.45 16.95
N ASN A 84 -2.10 -2.17 16.60
CA ASN A 84 -1.46 -1.07 17.33
C ASN A 84 0.03 -1.35 17.55
N VAL A 85 0.75 -1.60 16.46
CA VAL A 85 2.19 -1.94 16.48
C VAL A 85 2.91 -0.95 15.60
N ILE A 86 4.07 -0.48 16.06
CA ILE A 86 5.04 0.20 15.21
C ILE A 86 6.19 -0.79 14.98
N ILE A 87 6.61 -1.01 13.75
CA ILE A 87 7.77 -1.80 13.37
C ILE A 87 8.91 -0.81 13.13
N GLY A 88 9.96 -0.91 13.95
CA GLY A 88 11.13 -0.07 13.85
C GLY A 88 12.08 -0.50 12.73
N LYS A 89 13.11 0.31 12.50
CA LYS A 89 14.10 0.12 11.43
C LYS A 89 14.99 -1.11 11.59
N ASN A 90 15.17 -1.60 12.82
CA ASN A 90 15.96 -2.80 13.08
C ASN A 90 15.13 -4.04 12.76
N GLN A 91 14.96 -4.29 11.46
CA GLN A 91 14.26 -5.42 10.88
C GLN A 91 14.99 -5.86 9.61
N MET A 92 14.76 -7.10 9.20
CA MET A 92 15.08 -7.56 7.85
C MET A 92 13.78 -7.72 7.06
N GLU A 93 12.84 -8.48 7.63
CA GLU A 93 11.47 -8.58 7.13
C GLU A 93 10.49 -8.09 8.21
N GLY A 94 9.39 -7.46 7.79
CA GLY A 94 8.44 -6.87 8.72
C GLY A 94 7.52 -7.91 9.36
N VAL A 95 6.38 -8.13 8.72
CA VAL A 95 5.34 -9.03 9.22
C VAL A 95 5.06 -10.12 8.18
N HIS A 96 5.01 -11.36 8.64
CA HIS A 96 4.69 -12.51 7.80
C HIS A 96 3.29 -13.04 8.10
N CYS A 97 2.48 -13.13 7.06
CA CYS A 97 1.22 -13.86 7.03
C CYS A 97 1.37 -15.05 6.06
N ASP A 98 2.11 -16.07 6.48
CA ASP A 98 2.61 -17.11 5.58
C ASP A 98 1.53 -18.10 5.09
N LYS A 99 0.37 -18.11 5.75
CA LYS A 99 -0.77 -18.97 5.42
C LYS A 99 -2.03 -18.17 5.08
N HIS A 100 -1.87 -16.87 4.79
CA HIS A 100 -2.97 -15.94 4.57
C HIS A 100 -3.87 -15.83 5.81
N ASP A 101 -5.02 -15.18 5.67
CA ASP A 101 -6.09 -15.14 6.68
C ASP A 101 -5.70 -14.38 7.98
N CYS A 102 -4.73 -13.49 7.90
CA CYS A 102 -4.35 -12.60 9.01
C CYS A 102 -5.11 -11.27 8.97
N THR A 103 -5.19 -10.62 10.13
CA THR A 103 -5.75 -9.27 10.28
C THR A 103 -4.67 -8.32 10.77
N ILE A 104 -4.41 -7.27 10.02
CA ILE A 104 -3.44 -6.22 10.33
C ILE A 104 -4.22 -4.94 10.59
N GLU A 105 -4.20 -4.42 11.82
CA GLU A 105 -4.99 -3.24 12.20
C GLU A 105 -4.11 -2.16 12.82
N ASN A 106 -4.04 -0.98 12.21
CA ASN A 106 -3.28 0.14 12.76
C ASN A 106 -1.80 -0.26 13.05
N VAL A 107 -1.15 -0.90 12.08
CA VAL A 107 0.27 -1.28 12.13
C VAL A 107 1.08 -0.34 11.26
N TRP A 108 2.21 0.12 11.78
CA TRP A 108 3.03 1.18 11.18
C TRP A 108 4.46 0.70 10.98
N TRP A 109 5.09 0.97 9.83
CA TRP A 109 6.49 0.61 9.56
C TRP A 109 7.32 1.87 9.37
N ASP A 110 8.24 2.12 10.31
CA ASP A 110 9.05 3.35 10.34
C ASP A 110 10.07 3.42 9.20
N ASP A 111 10.56 2.28 8.71
CA ASP A 111 11.57 2.17 7.65
C ASP A 111 11.56 0.74 7.12
N VAL A 112 11.05 0.54 5.89
CA VAL A 112 10.88 -0.81 5.31
C VAL A 112 12.19 -1.28 4.69
N CYS A 113 12.73 -2.38 5.18
CA CYS A 113 13.99 -2.92 4.68
C CYS A 113 13.82 -3.66 3.33
N GLU A 114 13.18 -4.83 3.37
CA GLU A 114 12.85 -5.63 2.18
C GLU A 114 11.36 -5.46 1.88
N ASP A 115 10.50 -6.11 2.67
CA ASP A 115 9.03 -5.99 2.65
C ASP A 115 8.45 -5.61 4.02
N ALA A 116 7.37 -4.81 4.03
CA ALA A 116 6.63 -4.51 5.26
C ALA A 116 5.72 -5.67 5.66
N LEU A 117 4.97 -6.21 4.71
CA LEU A 117 4.04 -7.32 4.90
C LEU A 117 4.17 -8.33 3.76
N SER A 118 4.51 -9.56 4.13
CA SER A 118 4.59 -10.71 3.24
C SER A 118 3.37 -11.62 3.42
N VAL A 119 2.51 -11.74 2.40
CA VAL A 119 1.32 -12.60 2.40
C VAL A 119 1.56 -13.82 1.52
N LYS A 120 1.67 -15.01 2.13
CA LYS A 120 2.03 -16.26 1.43
C LYS A 120 0.95 -17.33 1.63
N GLY A 121 1.11 -18.48 0.96
CA GLY A 121 0.22 -19.63 1.12
C GLY A 121 -1.23 -19.37 0.73
N GLY A 122 -2.17 -19.91 1.52
CA GLY A 122 -3.62 -19.67 1.35
C GLY A 122 -4.30 -20.46 0.24
N SER A 123 -5.59 -20.17 0.09
CA SER A 123 -6.49 -20.72 -0.93
C SER A 123 -7.15 -19.59 -1.72
N ALA A 124 -7.86 -19.90 -2.80
CA ALA A 124 -8.61 -18.89 -3.57
C ALA A 124 -9.67 -18.14 -2.74
N SER A 125 -10.14 -18.73 -1.63
CA SER A 125 -11.09 -18.13 -0.70
C SER A 125 -10.44 -17.41 0.49
N SER A 126 -9.12 -17.54 0.68
CA SER A 126 -8.44 -16.90 1.80
C SER A 126 -8.46 -15.38 1.66
N VAL A 127 -8.60 -14.66 2.79
CA VAL A 127 -8.70 -13.20 2.87
C VAL A 127 -7.80 -12.66 3.99
N THR A 128 -6.79 -11.86 3.62
CA THR A 128 -5.97 -11.10 4.57
C THR A 128 -6.47 -9.66 4.56
N THR A 129 -6.62 -9.06 5.74
CA THR A 129 -7.11 -7.68 5.86
C THR A 129 -6.05 -6.77 6.44
N VAL A 130 -5.97 -5.55 5.91
CA VAL A 130 -5.09 -4.47 6.34
C VAL A 130 -5.95 -3.23 6.50
N THR A 131 -6.16 -2.80 7.74
CA THR A 131 -7.05 -1.69 8.09
C THR A 131 -6.30 -0.62 8.86
N GLY A 132 -6.26 0.61 8.34
CA GLY A 132 -5.45 1.68 8.89
C GLY A 132 -3.95 1.40 8.78
N GLY A 133 -3.16 2.13 9.56
CA GLY A 133 -1.70 1.97 9.58
C GLY A 133 -1.00 2.67 8.42
N GLY A 134 0.30 2.41 8.30
CA GLY A 134 1.09 2.99 7.22
C GLY A 134 2.52 2.49 7.15
N ALA A 135 3.18 2.73 6.04
CA ALA A 135 4.58 2.37 5.84
C ALA A 135 5.31 3.51 5.13
N ARG A 136 6.58 3.70 5.48
CA ARG A 136 7.44 4.64 4.75
C ARG A 136 8.78 4.04 4.39
N SER A 137 9.47 4.69 3.47
CA SER A 137 10.83 4.35 3.06
C SER A 137 10.93 2.90 2.58
N ALA A 138 10.06 2.51 1.65
CA ALA A 138 10.06 1.18 1.07
C ALA A 138 10.63 1.25 -0.36
N ASP A 139 11.89 0.86 -0.53
CA ASP A 139 12.60 1.00 -1.81
C ASP A 139 11.89 0.25 -2.97
N ASP A 140 11.43 -0.98 -2.73
CA ASP A 140 10.74 -1.79 -3.75
C ASP A 140 9.23 -1.89 -3.52
N LYS A 141 8.81 -2.54 -2.42
CA LYS A 141 7.41 -2.90 -2.16
C LYS A 141 7.07 -2.89 -0.66
N VAL A 142 5.85 -2.50 -0.32
CA VAL A 142 5.33 -2.53 1.05
C VAL A 142 4.64 -3.86 1.32
N ILE A 143 3.61 -4.20 0.52
CA ILE A 143 2.86 -5.44 0.64
C ILE A 143 3.21 -6.36 -0.53
N GLN A 144 3.84 -7.48 -0.21
CA GLN A 144 4.17 -8.54 -1.15
C GLN A 144 3.17 -9.69 -1.02
N HIS A 145 2.41 -9.95 -2.08
CA HIS A 145 1.41 -11.02 -2.12
C HIS A 145 1.92 -12.19 -2.98
N ASN A 146 2.42 -13.23 -2.30
CA ASN A 146 2.97 -14.44 -2.90
C ASN A 146 1.93 -15.56 -3.04
N GLY A 147 0.98 -15.62 -2.09
CA GLY A 147 -0.03 -16.67 -1.95
C GLY A 147 -1.17 -16.64 -2.98
N LEU A 148 -2.13 -17.55 -2.82
CA LEU A 148 -3.46 -17.42 -3.41
C LEU A 148 -4.35 -16.60 -2.46
N GLY A 149 -5.42 -16.02 -2.99
CA GLY A 149 -6.46 -15.38 -2.20
C GLY A 149 -6.60 -13.88 -2.47
N THR A 150 -7.10 -13.17 -1.47
CA THR A 150 -7.44 -11.75 -1.55
C THR A 150 -6.81 -10.94 -0.42
N VAL A 151 -6.07 -9.89 -0.76
CA VAL A 151 -5.66 -8.87 0.23
C VAL A 151 -6.64 -7.70 0.16
N LYS A 152 -7.22 -7.31 1.30
CA LYS A 152 -8.09 -6.12 1.42
C LYS A 152 -7.35 -5.05 2.21
N ILE A 153 -7.20 -3.87 1.63
CA ILE A 153 -6.46 -2.74 2.19
C ILE A 153 -7.43 -1.57 2.30
N ASP A 154 -7.58 -1.01 3.49
CA ASP A 154 -8.49 0.10 3.75
C ASP A 154 -7.86 1.11 4.72
N GLY A 155 -7.80 2.39 4.35
CA GLY A 155 -7.31 3.44 5.25
C GLY A 155 -5.78 3.49 5.42
N PHE A 156 -5.00 2.95 4.49
CA PHE A 156 -3.54 2.82 4.63
C PHE A 156 -2.78 4.06 4.13
N TYR A 157 -1.72 4.44 4.86
CA TYR A 157 -0.81 5.53 4.48
C TYR A 157 0.52 5.00 3.94
N GLY A 158 0.93 5.42 2.75
CA GLY A 158 2.27 5.15 2.19
C GLY A 158 3.06 6.43 1.99
N GLU A 159 4.34 6.46 2.34
CA GLU A 159 5.24 7.60 2.10
C GLU A 159 6.60 7.14 1.56
N ASP A 160 7.05 7.71 0.44
CA ASP A 160 8.32 7.32 -0.19
C ASP A 160 8.41 5.81 -0.47
N VAL A 161 7.38 5.27 -1.15
CA VAL A 161 7.25 3.84 -1.43
C VAL A 161 7.39 3.53 -2.92
N GLY A 162 8.11 2.46 -3.26
CA GLY A 162 8.20 1.92 -4.61
C GLY A 162 6.86 1.44 -5.11
N LYS A 163 6.31 0.44 -4.43
CA LYS A 163 4.99 -0.16 -4.67
C LYS A 163 4.26 -0.35 -3.36
N LEU A 164 3.04 0.16 -3.22
CA LEU A 164 2.26 -0.13 -2.02
C LEU A 164 1.82 -1.61 -1.99
N TYR A 165 1.44 -2.15 -3.14
CA TYR A 165 1.12 -3.58 -3.27
C TYR A 165 1.72 -4.17 -4.53
N ARG A 166 2.32 -5.36 -4.40
CA ARG A 166 2.79 -6.17 -5.51
C ARG A 166 2.24 -7.60 -5.42
N SER A 167 1.51 -8.02 -6.45
CA SER A 167 1.32 -9.46 -6.70
C SER A 167 2.66 -10.04 -7.14
N CYS A 168 3.19 -11.05 -6.44
CA CYS A 168 4.49 -11.62 -6.77
C CYS A 168 4.55 -12.01 -8.24
N GLY A 169 5.56 -11.54 -8.97
CA GLY A 169 5.71 -11.79 -10.40
C GLY A 169 6.47 -13.08 -10.73
N THR A 170 7.11 -13.70 -9.75
CA THR A 170 7.98 -14.89 -9.90
C THR A 170 7.44 -16.13 -9.20
N CYS A 171 6.46 -16.00 -8.31
CA CYS A 171 5.91 -17.10 -7.50
C CYS A 171 4.97 -18.06 -8.26
N GLY A 172 5.07 -18.11 -9.59
CA GLY A 172 4.26 -18.94 -10.48
C GLY A 172 2.82 -18.48 -10.69
N GLY A 173 2.12 -19.19 -11.58
CA GLY A 173 0.76 -18.87 -12.03
C GLY A 173 -0.29 -19.00 -10.94
N LYS A 174 -0.55 -17.91 -10.22
CA LYS A 174 -1.55 -17.80 -9.17
C LYS A 174 -2.39 -16.56 -9.43
N ALA A 175 -3.71 -16.72 -9.50
CA ALA A 175 -4.63 -15.60 -9.62
C ALA A 175 -4.81 -14.95 -8.24
N ARG A 176 -4.32 -13.72 -8.09
CA ARG A 176 -4.38 -12.96 -6.84
C ARG A 176 -5.33 -11.79 -6.96
N LYS A 177 -6.02 -11.50 -5.85
CA LYS A 177 -6.93 -10.36 -5.78
C LYS A 177 -6.42 -9.33 -4.77
N VAL A 178 -6.60 -8.07 -5.10
CA VAL A 178 -6.44 -6.95 -4.15
C VAL A 178 -7.65 -6.03 -4.24
N SER A 179 -8.19 -5.66 -3.08
CA SER A 179 -9.15 -4.57 -2.95
C SER A 179 -8.47 -3.48 -2.14
N MET A 180 -8.45 -2.25 -2.65
CA MET A 180 -7.79 -1.13 -1.98
C MET A 180 -8.73 0.07 -1.93
N SER A 181 -9.00 0.58 -0.73
CA SER A 181 -9.85 1.74 -0.51
C SER A 181 -9.25 2.73 0.48
N ASN A 182 -9.60 4.00 0.34
CA ASN A 182 -9.27 5.04 1.31
C ASN A 182 -7.76 5.15 1.60
N VAL A 183 -6.94 5.06 0.57
CA VAL A 183 -5.47 5.07 0.70
C VAL A 183 -4.92 6.45 0.38
N LEU A 184 -3.89 6.88 1.11
CA LEU A 184 -3.06 8.03 0.74
C LEU A 184 -1.62 7.54 0.49
N VAL A 185 -1.08 7.83 -0.69
CA VAL A 185 0.34 7.60 -1.00
C VAL A 185 1.03 8.93 -1.30
N VAL A 186 2.07 9.25 -0.53
CA VAL A 186 2.92 10.42 -0.71
C VAL A 186 4.23 9.97 -1.35
N ASN A 187 4.66 10.69 -2.38
CA ASN A 187 5.91 10.45 -3.12
C ASN A 187 6.12 8.99 -3.59
N PRO A 188 5.16 8.36 -4.30
CA PRO A 188 5.42 7.03 -4.85
C PRO A 188 6.54 7.10 -5.89
N THR A 189 7.49 6.16 -5.84
CA THR A 189 8.63 6.15 -6.77
C THR A 189 8.36 5.31 -8.02
N ASN A 190 7.34 4.43 -8.00
CA ASN A 190 6.93 3.65 -9.17
C ASN A 190 5.41 3.53 -9.36
N ALA A 191 4.72 2.72 -8.55
CA ALA A 191 3.28 2.44 -8.74
C ALA A 191 2.56 2.27 -7.39
N VAL A 192 1.24 2.48 -7.33
CA VAL A 192 0.48 2.15 -6.12
C VAL A 192 0.26 0.62 -6.06
N VAL A 193 -0.30 0.05 -7.12
CA VAL A 193 -0.56 -1.39 -7.25
C VAL A 193 0.12 -1.95 -8.49
N THR A 194 0.73 -3.13 -8.39
CA THR A 194 1.22 -3.89 -9.55
C THR A 194 0.69 -5.33 -9.56
N VAL A 195 0.04 -5.72 -10.66
CA VAL A 195 -0.65 -7.01 -10.86
C VAL A 195 -0.16 -7.76 -12.11
N ASN A 196 -0.30 -9.09 -12.15
CA ASN A 196 0.12 -9.94 -13.27
C ASN A 196 -1.06 -10.24 -14.20
N LYS A 197 -1.00 -9.75 -15.44
CA LYS A 197 -2.05 -9.91 -16.46
C LYS A 197 -2.28 -11.37 -16.85
N ASN A 198 -1.20 -12.12 -17.09
CA ASN A 198 -1.26 -13.50 -17.57
C ASN A 198 -1.69 -14.52 -16.50
N TRP A 199 -1.72 -14.13 -15.23
CA TRP A 199 -2.14 -15.01 -14.13
C TRP A 199 -3.57 -14.75 -13.67
N GLY A 200 -4.28 -13.82 -14.32
CA GLY A 200 -5.67 -13.53 -14.00
C GLY A 200 -5.85 -12.75 -12.70
N ASP A 201 -4.84 -11.97 -12.31
CA ASP A 201 -4.93 -11.09 -11.15
C ASP A 201 -6.05 -10.06 -11.32
N GLN A 202 -6.57 -9.56 -10.20
CA GLN A 202 -7.61 -8.53 -10.18
C GLN A 202 -7.33 -7.52 -9.06
N ALA A 203 -7.30 -6.24 -9.42
CA ALA A 203 -7.23 -5.13 -8.50
C ALA A 203 -8.51 -4.30 -8.59
N THR A 204 -9.18 -4.06 -7.47
CA THR A 204 -10.32 -3.15 -7.35
C THR A 204 -9.91 -1.99 -6.46
N LEU A 205 -9.96 -0.76 -6.99
CA LEU A 205 -9.47 0.43 -6.30
C LEU A 205 -10.59 1.47 -6.16
N SER A 206 -10.70 2.10 -5.00
CA SER A 206 -11.63 3.22 -4.77
C SER A 206 -11.02 4.26 -3.83
N ASN A 207 -11.30 5.54 -4.06
CA ASN A 207 -10.87 6.64 -3.19
C ASN A 207 -9.35 6.61 -2.86
N ILE A 208 -8.52 6.55 -3.91
CA ILE A 208 -7.06 6.51 -3.83
C ILE A 208 -6.51 7.93 -4.00
N TRP A 209 -5.82 8.41 -2.98
CA TRP A 209 -5.18 9.72 -2.97
C TRP A 209 -3.69 9.56 -3.18
N VAL A 210 -3.12 10.38 -4.06
CA VAL A 210 -1.68 10.42 -4.29
C VAL A 210 -1.18 11.85 -4.26
N LYS A 211 -0.17 12.13 -3.44
CA LYS A 211 0.60 13.38 -3.48
C LYS A 211 1.96 13.08 -4.08
N SER A 212 2.30 13.72 -5.20
CA SER A 212 3.57 13.55 -5.89
C SER A 212 4.10 14.90 -6.33
N SER A 213 5.30 15.25 -5.87
CA SER A 213 5.97 16.52 -6.16
C SER A 213 6.78 16.51 -7.46
N GLY A 214 6.83 15.38 -8.18
CA GLY A 214 7.65 15.20 -9.38
C GLY A 214 6.88 15.29 -10.71
N SER A 215 7.64 15.46 -11.81
CA SER A 215 7.12 15.42 -13.19
C SER A 215 6.90 14.01 -13.74
N LYS A 216 7.29 12.97 -12.97
CA LYS A 216 7.08 11.57 -13.35
C LYS A 216 5.61 11.21 -13.23
N LYS A 217 5.08 10.52 -14.25
CA LYS A 217 3.73 9.95 -14.24
C LYS A 217 3.58 9.00 -13.04
N VAL A 218 2.58 9.27 -12.20
CA VAL A 218 2.14 8.33 -11.15
C VAL A 218 1.39 7.18 -11.80
N LYS A 219 1.79 5.94 -11.53
CA LYS A 219 1.08 4.74 -11.99
C LYS A 219 0.19 4.23 -10.87
N ILE A 220 -1.13 4.34 -11.03
CA ILE A 220 -2.06 3.85 -10.00
C ILE A 220 -2.11 2.32 -10.00
N CYS A 221 -2.36 1.72 -11.16
CA CYS A 221 -2.36 0.27 -11.33
C CYS A 221 -1.49 -0.08 -12.52
N GLN A 222 -0.35 -0.71 -12.27
CA GLN A 222 0.58 -1.22 -13.28
C GLN A 222 0.31 -2.71 -13.51
N TRP A 223 0.43 -3.17 -14.75
CA TRP A 223 0.30 -4.58 -15.10
C TRP A 223 1.57 -5.16 -15.72
N SER A 224 1.88 -6.40 -15.34
CA SER A 224 3.04 -7.14 -15.80
C SER A 224 2.68 -8.50 -16.42
N GLN A 225 3.60 -9.05 -17.19
CA GLN A 225 3.67 -10.47 -17.50
C GLN A 225 4.47 -11.14 -16.38
N GLY A 226 3.79 -11.90 -15.51
CA GLY A 226 4.45 -12.75 -14.53
C GLY A 226 5.25 -13.87 -15.20
N ASN A 227 6.38 -14.23 -14.61
CA ASN A 227 7.33 -15.22 -15.13
C ASN A 227 7.86 -16.06 -13.97
N ALA A 228 7.50 -17.34 -13.91
CA ALA A 228 7.92 -18.22 -12.82
C ALA A 228 9.44 -18.51 -12.82
N ASN A 229 10.09 -18.34 -13.98
CA ASN A 229 11.45 -18.80 -14.22
C ASN A 229 12.38 -17.63 -14.59
N GLY A 230 12.05 -16.41 -14.18
CA GLY A 230 12.85 -15.23 -14.45
C GLY A 230 12.10 -13.93 -14.20
N GLU A 231 12.67 -12.82 -14.68
CA GLU A 231 12.12 -11.50 -14.40
C GLU A 231 10.75 -11.28 -15.06
N PRO A 232 9.77 -10.70 -14.33
CA PRO A 232 8.52 -10.23 -14.90
C PRO A 232 8.74 -9.03 -15.83
N SER A 233 8.01 -8.94 -16.93
CA SER A 233 8.07 -7.76 -17.82
C SER A 233 6.87 -6.85 -17.60
N MET A 234 7.08 -5.53 -17.67
CA MET A 234 6.00 -4.56 -17.55
C MET A 234 5.26 -4.41 -18.88
N LEU A 235 3.93 -4.53 -18.85
CA LEU A 235 3.08 -4.49 -20.04
C LEU A 235 2.33 -3.15 -20.18
N GLY A 236 2.24 -2.35 -19.12
CA GLY A 236 1.61 -1.02 -19.10
C GLY A 236 0.98 -0.66 -17.75
N ASP A 237 0.13 0.36 -17.74
CA ASP A 237 -0.54 0.87 -16.54
C ASP A 237 -1.85 1.61 -16.89
N GLY A 238 -2.75 1.76 -15.92
CA GLY A 238 -4.03 2.45 -16.05
C GLY A 238 -5.22 1.61 -15.57
N PRO A 239 -6.46 1.98 -15.93
CA PRO A 239 -7.62 1.10 -15.82
C PRO A 239 -7.59 0.02 -16.91
N SER A 240 -7.89 -1.23 -16.55
CA SER A 240 -8.04 -2.34 -17.50
C SER A 240 -8.93 -3.42 -16.88
N PRO A 241 -10.26 -3.30 -16.95
CA PRO A 241 -11.15 -4.32 -16.41
C PRO A 241 -10.96 -5.68 -17.12
N SER A 242 -10.91 -6.81 -16.42
CA SER A 242 -11.06 -7.00 -14.97
C SER A 242 -9.76 -6.92 -14.15
N LEU A 243 -8.61 -6.69 -14.78
CA LEU A 243 -7.29 -6.68 -14.14
C LEU A 243 -7.10 -5.48 -13.18
N CYS A 244 -7.43 -4.27 -13.62
CA CYS A 244 -7.36 -3.04 -12.85
C CYS A 244 -8.70 -2.30 -12.96
N GLN A 245 -9.50 -2.35 -11.91
CA GLN A 245 -10.89 -1.92 -11.88
C GLN A 245 -11.02 -0.65 -11.01
N TYR A 246 -11.07 0.49 -11.67
CA TYR A 246 -11.34 1.81 -11.08
C TYR A 246 -11.70 2.81 -12.18
N SER A 247 -12.29 3.93 -11.78
CA SER A 247 -12.64 5.06 -12.63
C SER A 247 -11.78 6.29 -12.30
N GLU A 248 -11.88 7.34 -13.11
CA GLU A 248 -11.19 8.60 -12.80
C GLU A 248 -11.66 9.21 -11.45
N SER A 249 -12.92 9.03 -11.07
CA SER A 249 -13.44 9.52 -9.79
C SER A 249 -12.90 8.77 -8.57
N ASP A 250 -12.30 7.60 -8.76
CA ASP A 250 -11.70 6.81 -7.69
C ASP A 250 -10.26 7.25 -7.36
N VAL A 251 -9.68 8.18 -8.13
CA VAL A 251 -8.27 8.55 -8.03
C VAL A 251 -8.10 10.07 -7.94
N HIS A 252 -7.33 10.51 -6.95
CA HIS A 252 -7.09 11.92 -6.66
C HIS A 252 -5.58 12.18 -6.61
N ILE A 253 -4.99 12.61 -7.73
CA ILE A 253 -3.55 12.93 -7.81
C ILE A 253 -3.35 14.43 -7.61
N ASN A 254 -2.56 14.81 -6.59
CA ASN A 254 -2.28 16.20 -6.21
C ASN A 254 -3.54 17.05 -5.99
N GLY A 255 -4.67 16.39 -5.74
CA GLY A 255 -5.92 17.06 -5.38
C GLY A 255 -5.78 17.65 -3.99
N ASN A 256 -6.38 18.82 -3.77
CA ASN A 256 -6.61 19.30 -2.42
C ASN A 256 -7.58 18.34 -1.74
N GLU A 257 -7.18 17.77 -0.60
CA GLU A 257 -8.06 17.03 0.32
C GLU A 257 -9.07 18.01 0.93
N SER A 258 -10.00 18.53 0.13
CA SER A 258 -11.06 19.39 0.65
C SER A 258 -12.17 18.52 1.21
N LYS A 259 -12.05 18.24 2.51
CA LYS A 259 -13.14 18.11 3.50
C LYS A 259 -14.37 17.32 3.01
N GLY A 260 -14.36 16.04 3.33
CA GLY A 260 -15.61 15.29 3.47
C GLY A 260 -16.54 16.00 4.46
N ASN A 261 -17.81 16.08 4.05
CA ASN A 261 -19.01 16.37 4.83
C ASN A 261 -19.33 17.84 5.13
N SER A 262 -20.08 18.48 4.23
CA SER A 262 -21.25 19.26 4.65
C SER A 262 -22.41 19.01 3.69
N SER A 263 -23.40 18.32 4.25
CA SER A 263 -24.80 18.16 3.84
C SER A 263 -25.28 19.06 2.72
N SER A 264 -25.86 18.42 1.71
CA SER A 264 -26.89 18.99 0.87
C SER A 264 -27.99 19.63 1.73
N SER A 265 -28.40 20.84 1.38
CA SER A 265 -29.73 21.35 1.74
C SER A 265 -30.32 22.05 0.53
N ASN A 266 -31.40 21.44 0.04
CA ASN A 266 -32.31 21.96 -0.97
C ASN A 266 -32.99 23.25 -0.51
N LYS A 267 -33.13 24.24 -1.41
CA LYS A 267 -34.36 25.03 -1.67
C LYS A 267 -34.09 25.99 -2.84
N LYS A 268 -34.71 25.73 -3.99
CA LYS A 268 -36.01 26.26 -4.50
C LYS A 268 -35.88 27.65 -5.16
N ASN A 269 -36.25 27.66 -6.44
CA ASN A 269 -36.75 28.81 -7.20
C ASN A 269 -37.76 29.63 -6.39
N ASP A 270 -37.67 30.95 -6.49
CA ASP A 270 -38.78 31.82 -6.88
C ASP A 270 -38.23 33.17 -7.36
N GLY A 271 -38.82 33.71 -8.42
CA GLY A 271 -38.32 34.88 -9.12
C GLY A 271 -38.91 36.23 -8.66
N LYS A 272 -38.53 37.24 -9.46
CA LYS A 272 -39.20 38.53 -9.72
C LYS A 272 -38.70 39.74 -8.90
N GLY A 273 -38.17 40.74 -9.62
CA GLY A 273 -38.45 42.14 -9.28
C GLY A 273 -37.31 43.18 -9.35
N ASN A 274 -37.23 43.86 -10.49
CA ASN A 274 -37.12 45.33 -10.65
C ASN A 274 -35.76 46.09 -10.60
N LYS A 275 -35.40 46.61 -11.79
CA LYS A 275 -34.95 47.98 -12.18
C LYS A 275 -34.11 48.87 -11.22
N LYS A 276 -32.94 49.30 -11.73
CA LYS A 276 -32.51 50.69 -12.13
C LYS A 276 -30.97 50.69 -12.28
N GLN A 277 -30.37 50.96 -13.45
CA GLN A 277 -30.09 52.25 -14.12
C GLN A 277 -28.88 53.02 -13.55
N GLY A 278 -27.94 53.40 -14.44
CA GLY A 278 -26.81 54.32 -14.25
C GLY A 278 -25.49 53.68 -14.71
N ASP A 279 -25.12 53.79 -15.99
CA ASP A 279 -24.33 54.86 -16.64
C ASP A 279 -22.80 54.75 -16.40
N ASN A 280 -22.13 54.49 -17.53
CA ASN A 280 -20.97 55.18 -18.09
C ASN A 280 -19.50 54.96 -17.61
N ASP A 281 -18.72 54.73 -18.67
CA ASP A 281 -17.38 55.23 -19.00
C ASP A 281 -16.12 54.47 -18.55
N ASP A 282 -15.47 53.90 -19.57
CA ASP A 282 -14.08 54.15 -20.02
C ASP A 282 -12.99 54.36 -18.95
N ASP A 283 -11.95 53.52 -18.95
CA ASP A 283 -10.69 53.93 -19.58
C ASP A 283 -9.64 52.81 -19.74
N LYS A 284 -8.86 53.03 -20.79
CA LYS A 284 -7.54 52.55 -21.26
C LYS A 284 -6.59 51.70 -20.39
N LYS A 285 -6.11 50.63 -21.06
CA LYS A 285 -4.77 50.48 -21.74
C LYS A 285 -3.49 50.25 -20.91
N GLN A 286 -2.63 49.46 -21.57
CA GLN A 286 -1.17 49.25 -21.46
C GLN A 286 -0.74 48.08 -20.55
N SER A 287 -0.31 46.95 -21.10
CA SER A 287 0.94 46.68 -21.85
C SER A 287 2.20 47.06 -21.06
N ASN A 288 2.99 46.07 -20.66
CA ASN A 288 4.41 46.07 -21.00
C ASN A 288 5.05 44.69 -20.92
N ASN A 289 5.87 44.49 -21.94
CA ASN A 289 6.71 43.37 -22.30
C ASN A 289 8.03 43.48 -21.52
N SER A 290 8.68 42.37 -21.17
CA SER A 290 10.14 42.35 -21.22
C SER A 290 10.73 40.95 -21.32
N LYS A 291 11.65 40.84 -22.27
CA LYS A 291 12.48 39.69 -22.65
C LYS A 291 13.76 39.64 -21.80
N GLY A 292 14.34 38.44 -21.78
CA GLY A 292 15.78 38.21 -21.83
C GLY A 292 16.28 37.29 -20.71
N ASP A 293 17.31 36.48 -20.89
CA ASP A 293 17.99 35.89 -22.05
C ASP A 293 19.07 34.96 -21.43
N LYS A 294 19.47 33.88 -22.15
CA LYS A 294 20.74 33.13 -22.01
C LYS A 294 20.94 32.25 -20.75
N LYS A 295 21.75 31.18 -20.74
CA LYS A 295 22.34 30.16 -21.65
C LYS A 295 23.47 29.50 -20.83
N ASN A 296 23.58 28.16 -20.85
CA ASN A 296 24.78 27.29 -20.81
C ASN A 296 24.49 26.04 -19.97
N GLU A 297 24.38 24.84 -20.56
CA GLU A 297 25.45 23.97 -21.09
C GLU A 297 26.40 23.43 -20.01
N GLY A 298 26.37 22.10 -19.86
CA GLY A 298 27.25 21.30 -19.01
C GLY A 298 26.95 19.81 -19.19
N LYS A 299 27.52 19.24 -20.26
CA LYS A 299 27.43 17.84 -20.67
C LYS A 299 28.68 17.10 -20.18
N SER A 300 28.55 15.90 -19.63
CA SER A 300 29.62 14.90 -19.69
C SER A 300 29.09 13.48 -19.48
N ASP A 301 29.29 12.69 -20.53
CA ASP A 301 29.08 11.26 -20.68
C ASP A 301 30.14 10.41 -19.93
N LYS A 302 29.80 9.12 -19.70
CA LYS A 302 30.59 7.87 -19.84
C LYS A 302 30.38 6.89 -18.67
N GLN A 303 29.80 5.69 -18.90
CA GLN A 303 30.45 4.44 -19.39
C GLN A 303 31.44 3.88 -18.34
N ASN A 304 31.54 2.59 -17.99
CA ASN A 304 31.00 1.33 -18.49
C ASN A 304 31.45 0.20 -17.52
N GLU A 305 30.84 -0.99 -17.68
CA GLU A 305 31.39 -2.34 -17.45
C GLU A 305 31.67 -2.90 -16.04
N GLY A 306 31.17 -4.13 -15.83
CA GLY A 306 31.70 -5.05 -14.80
C GLY A 306 30.82 -6.28 -14.54
N LYS A 307 30.89 -7.29 -15.41
CA LYS A 307 30.29 -8.63 -15.25
C LYS A 307 30.81 -9.34 -14.00
N GLY A 308 29.95 -10.15 -13.38
CA GLY A 308 30.34 -11.17 -12.39
C GLY A 308 29.31 -12.28 -12.31
N ASP A 309 29.55 -13.37 -13.04
CA ASP A 309 28.84 -14.65 -12.92
C ASP A 309 28.90 -15.21 -11.48
N LYS A 310 27.80 -15.77 -10.97
CA LYS A 310 27.87 -16.87 -10.00
C LYS A 310 26.70 -17.84 -10.14
N LYS A 311 27.09 -19.11 -10.27
CA LYS A 311 26.29 -20.32 -10.39
C LYS A 311 25.47 -20.62 -9.13
N LYS A 312 24.29 -21.21 -9.37
CA LYS A 312 23.62 -22.35 -8.71
C LYS A 312 23.67 -22.44 -7.17
N ASN A 313 22.50 -22.63 -6.57
CA ASN A 313 22.12 -23.96 -6.06
C ASN A 313 20.59 -24.08 -6.01
N ASP A 314 20.13 -25.21 -6.57
CA ASP A 314 18.82 -25.80 -6.35
C ASP A 314 18.72 -26.21 -4.88
N ASP A 315 17.57 -26.03 -4.24
CA ASP A 315 17.10 -26.93 -3.18
C ASP A 315 15.55 -26.89 -3.17
N ASP A 316 14.99 -28.01 -3.61
CA ASP A 316 13.63 -28.45 -3.38
C ASP A 316 13.37 -28.59 -1.87
N ASP A 317 12.17 -28.26 -1.39
CA ASP A 317 11.46 -29.12 -0.44
C ASP A 317 9.99 -28.72 -0.23
N ASN A 318 9.16 -29.77 -0.16
CA ASN A 318 7.72 -29.92 0.16
C ASN A 318 6.97 -28.77 0.83
#